data_AF-A0A1G3M5H2-F1
#
_entry.id   AF-A0A1G3M5H2-F1
#
_cell.length_a   1.000
_cell.length_b   1.000
_cell.length_c   1.000
_cell.angle_alpha   90.00
_cell.angle_beta   90.00
_cell.angle_gamma   90.00
#
_symmetry.space_group_name_H-M   'P 1'
#
loop_
_entity.id
_entity.type
_entity.pdbx_description
1 polymer ?
#
loop_
_entity_poly.entity_id
_entity_poly.type
_entity_poly.pdbx_seq_one_letter_code
_entity_poly.pdbx_strand_id
1 'polypeptide(L)'
;MYKFLASRIKTLRVNLGLTQEQMADMLGKRVQQISIWEAGVNCPSMENFLQICNTFDTSPAFFLVDDSTLVEESSNESEIV
;
A
#
# COMPACT_ATOMS: atom_id res chain seq x y z
N MET A 1 -15.28 9.98 0.42
CA MET A 1 -13.90 10.49 0.25
C MET A 1 -13.04 9.30 -0.15
N TYR A 2 -12.02 9.42 -1.00
CA TYR A 2 -11.15 8.27 -1.29
C TYR A 2 -10.00 8.21 -0.30
N LYS A 3 -9.72 7.01 0.23
CA LYS A 3 -8.64 6.75 1.19
C LYS A 3 -7.58 5.86 0.54
N PHE A 4 -6.32 6.26 0.66
CA PHE A 4 -5.18 5.47 0.21
C PHE A 4 -4.83 4.36 1.22
N LEU A 5 -4.64 3.14 0.72
CA LEU A 5 -4.26 1.98 1.51
C LEU A 5 -2.78 1.62 1.29
N ALA A 6 -1.93 2.10 2.20
CA ALA A 6 -0.50 1.77 2.23
C ALA A 6 -0.20 0.25 2.18
N SER A 7 -1.01 -0.57 2.84
CA SER A 7 -0.88 -2.03 2.83
C SER A 7 -1.02 -2.67 1.45
N ARG A 8 -1.67 -1.99 0.49
CA ARG A 8 -1.78 -2.45 -0.90
C ARG A 8 -0.44 -2.43 -1.62
N ILE A 9 0.52 -1.57 -1.24
CA ILE A 9 1.88 -1.62 -1.78
C ILE A 9 2.54 -2.96 -1.45
N LYS A 10 2.45 -3.39 -0.19
CA LYS A 10 2.97 -4.70 0.24
C LYS A 10 2.26 -5.84 -0.48
N THR A 11 0.94 -5.73 -0.63
CA THR A 11 0.13 -6.73 -1.35
C THR A 11 0.59 -6.88 -2.80
N LEU A 12 0.73 -5.76 -3.52
CA LEU A 12 1.25 -5.74 -4.89
C LEU A 12 2.64 -6.39 -4.95
N ARG A 13 3.55 -5.97 -4.06
CA ARG A 13 4.92 -6.50 -4.01
C ARG A 13 4.96 -8.01 -3.82
N VAL A 14 4.20 -8.53 -2.86
CA VAL A 14 4.17 -9.96 -2.53
C VAL A 14 3.52 -10.76 -3.66
N ASN A 15 2.46 -10.25 -4.28
CA ASN A 15 1.80 -10.89 -5.43
C ASN A 15 2.75 -11.02 -6.64
N LEU A 16 3.69 -10.08 -6.78
CA LEU A 16 4.74 -10.12 -7.80
C LEU A 16 5.95 -10.97 -7.39
N GLY A 17 5.97 -11.54 -6.18
CA GLY A 17 7.09 -12.35 -5.67
C GLY A 17 8.35 -11.54 -5.35
N LEU A 18 8.22 -10.23 -5.13
CA LEU A 18 9.36 -9.33 -4.96
C LEU A 18 9.76 -9.14 -3.49
N THR A 19 11.05 -9.01 -3.22
CA THR A 19 11.56 -8.46 -1.95
C THR A 19 11.42 -6.94 -1.92
N GLN A 20 11.52 -6.33 -0.74
CA GLN A 20 11.51 -4.86 -0.62
C GLN A 20 12.71 -4.24 -1.37
N GLU A 21 13.86 -4.92 -1.37
CA GLU A 21 15.05 -4.53 -2.15
C GLU A 21 14.76 -4.51 -3.64
N GLN A 22 14.20 -5.59 -4.19
CA GLN A 22 13.89 -5.67 -5.62
C GLN A 22 12.89 -4.60 -6.06
N MET A 23 11.83 -4.37 -5.28
CA MET A 23 10.87 -3.30 -5.58
C MET A 23 11.53 -1.92 -5.50
N ALA A 24 12.42 -1.70 -4.53
CA ALA A 24 13.16 -0.44 -4.40
C ALA A 24 14.06 -0.20 -5.61
N ASP A 25 14.79 -1.23 -6.06
CA ASP A 25 15.66 -1.17 -7.24
C ASP A 25 14.85 -0.85 -8.51
N MET A 26 13.70 -1.50 -8.70
CA MET A 26 12.81 -1.25 -9.85
C MET A 26 12.23 0.17 -9.86
N LEU A 27 12.03 0.78 -8.69
CA LEU A 27 11.53 2.15 -8.55
C LEU A 27 12.65 3.20 -8.44
N GLY A 28 13.92 2.78 -8.39
CA GLY A 28 15.06 3.68 -8.12
C GLY A 28 14.96 4.36 -6.75
N LYS A 29 14.44 3.66 -5.74
CA LYS A 29 14.25 4.15 -4.36
C LYS A 29 15.13 3.38 -3.39
N ARG A 30 15.22 3.88 -2.16
CA ARG A 30 15.84 3.12 -1.07
C ARG A 30 14.84 2.14 -0.48
N VAL A 31 15.31 0.97 -0.07
CA VAL A 31 14.51 -0.07 0.63
C VAL A 31 13.72 0.50 1.80
N GLN A 32 14.36 1.41 2.56
CA GLN A 32 13.73 2.07 3.70
C GLN A 32 12.48 2.87 3.30
N GLN A 33 12.44 3.47 2.10
CA GLN A 33 11.25 4.17 1.61
C GLN A 33 10.11 3.20 1.34
N ILE A 34 10.39 2.04 0.75
CA ILE A 34 9.39 0.98 0.53
C ILE A 34 8.81 0.52 1.88
N SER A 35 9.67 0.28 2.87
CA SER A 35 9.23 -0.11 4.22
C SER A 35 8.34 0.95 4.88
N ILE A 36 8.69 2.24 4.79
CA ILE A 36 7.89 3.36 5.31
C ILE A 36 6.52 3.41 4.63
N TRP A 37 6.48 3.24 3.30
CA TRP A 37 5.23 3.25 2.54
C TRP A 37 4.35 2.05 2.89
N GLU A 38 4.91 0.85 2.98
CA GLU A 38 4.17 -0.36 3.35
C GLU A 38 3.61 -0.33 4.77
N ALA A 39 4.34 0.32 5.69
CA ALA A 39 3.91 0.52 7.08
C ALA A 39 2.87 1.64 7.23
N GLY A 40 2.62 2.43 6.18
CA GLY A 40 1.70 3.58 6.22
C GLY A 40 2.20 4.75 7.08
N VAL A 41 3.49 4.75 7.45
CA VAL A 41 4.10 5.84 8.22
C VAL A 41 4.14 7.14 7.41
N ASN A 42 4.33 7.03 6.08
CA ASN A 42 4.19 8.13 5.15
C ASN A 42 3.60 7.65 3.83
N CYS A 43 2.80 8.50 3.19
CA CYS A 43 2.24 8.22 1.87
C CYS A 43 3.28 8.57 0.78
N PRO A 44 3.39 7.79 -0.31
CA PRO A 44 4.13 8.25 -1.48
C PRO A 44 3.57 9.59 -2.00
N SER A 45 4.46 10.47 -2.45
CA SER A 45 4.05 11.64 -3.22
C SER A 45 3.32 11.21 -4.50
N MET A 46 2.54 12.12 -5.11
CA MET A 46 1.81 11.82 -6.36
C MET A 46 2.75 11.29 -7.46
N GLU A 47 3.95 11.86 -7.60
CA GLU A 47 4.95 11.39 -8.55
C GLU A 47 5.37 9.93 -8.28
N ASN A 48 5.71 9.61 -7.02
CA ASN A 48 6.08 8.25 -6.64
C ASN A 48 4.92 7.27 -6.79
N PHE A 49 3.69 7.72 -6.51
CA PHE A 49 2.49 6.91 -6.68
C PHE A 49 2.24 6.56 -8.14
N LEU A 50 2.36 7.53 -9.05
CA LEU A 50 2.28 7.28 -10.48
C LEU A 50 3.42 6.39 -10.96
N GLN A 51 4.62 6.55 -10.41
CA GLN A 51 5.76 5.68 -10.72
C GLN A 51 5.45 4.22 -10.36
N ILE A 52 4.89 3.96 -9.16
CA ILE A 52 4.46 2.61 -8.77
C ILE A 52 3.43 2.04 -9.76
N CYS A 53 2.40 2.83 -10.11
CA CYS A 53 1.37 2.38 -11.04
C CYS A 53 1.95 2.02 -12.42
N ASN A 54 2.84 2.86 -12.95
CA ASN A 54 3.45 2.65 -14.26
C ASN A 54 4.46 1.49 -14.27
N THR A 55 5.30 1.35 -13.24
CA THR A 55 6.33 0.30 -13.16
C THR A 55 5.71 -1.10 -13.04
N PHE A 56 4.57 -1.22 -12.37
CA PHE A 56 3.92 -2.50 -12.10
C PHE A 56 2.59 -2.68 -12.84
N ASP A 57 2.33 -1.85 -13.86
CA ASP A 57 1.11 -1.85 -14.68
C ASP A 57 -0.17 -2.04 -13.84
N THR A 58 -0.27 -1.26 -12.75
CA THR A 58 -1.33 -1.38 -11.75
C THR A 58 -2.21 -0.15 -11.76
N SER A 59 -3.53 -0.38 -11.72
CA SER A 59 -4.51 0.71 -11.66
C SER A 59 -4.45 1.46 -10.31
N PRO A 60 -4.50 2.80 -10.29
CA PRO A 60 -4.62 3.59 -9.07
C PRO A 60 -5.78 3.16 -8.16
N ALA A 61 -6.88 2.66 -8.74
CA ALA A 61 -8.04 2.17 -8.00
C ALA A 61 -7.71 0.99 -7.07
N PHE A 62 -6.64 0.24 -7.34
CA PHE A 62 -6.18 -0.84 -6.46
C PHE A 62 -5.75 -0.34 -5.08
N PHE A 63 -5.23 0.89 -5.01
CA PHE A 63 -4.73 1.49 -3.77
C PHE A 63 -5.76 2.38 -3.07
N LEU A 64 -6.85 2.75 -3.75
CA LEU A 64 -7.83 3.72 -3.26
C LEU A 64 -9.14 3.02 -2.93
N VAL A 65 -9.65 3.24 -1.72
CA VAL A 65 -10.96 2.75 -1.29
C VAL A 65 -11.90 3.92 -1.06
N ASP A 66 -13.16 3.76 -1.43
CA ASP A 66 -14.18 4.74 -1.12
C ASP A 66 -14.59 4.63 0.35
N ASP A 67 -14.28 5.66 1.12
CA ASP A 67 -14.57 5.79 2.55
C ASP A 67 -16.09 5.70 2.84
N SER A 68 -16.94 5.93 1.83
CA SER A 68 -18.40 5.74 1.96
C SER A 68 -18.85 4.27 2.03
N THR A 69 -17.94 3.33 1.82
CA THR A 69 -18.23 1.88 1.79
C THR A 69 -17.71 1.13 3.02
N LEU A 70 -17.05 1.82 3.96
CA LEU A 70 -16.54 1.20 5.19
C LEU A 70 -17.68 1.04 6.21
N VAL A 71 -18.35 -0.11 6.18
CA VAL A 71 -19.09 -0.61 7.35
C VAL A 71 -18.05 -0.93 8.42
N GLU A 72 -18.15 -0.27 9.57
CA GLU A 72 -17.28 -0.58 10.72
C GLU A 72 -17.57 -2.01 11.20
N GLU A 73 -16.74 -2.98 10.78
CA GLU A 73 -16.60 -4.22 11.53
C GLU A 73 -15.85 -3.88 12.82
N SER A 74 -16.62 -3.44 13.82
CA SER A 74 -16.19 -3.36 15.21
C SER A 74 -15.68 -4.74 15.64
N SER A 75 -14.39 -4.82 15.93
CA SER A 75 -13.72 -5.95 16.57
C SER A 75 -14.47 -6.34 17.84
N ASN A 76 -15.31 -7.36 17.75
CA ASN A 76 -16.06 -7.92 18.85
C ASN A 76 -15.48 -9.31 19.17
N GLU A 77 -14.40 -9.37 19.95
CA GLU A 77 -14.09 -10.51 20.81
C GLU A 77 -13.58 -9.99 22.17
N SER A 78 -14.58 -9.63 22.98
CA SER A 78 -14.73 -9.86 24.41
C SER A 78 -13.58 -10.52 25.18
N GLU A 79 -13.24 -9.87 26.31
CA GLU A 79 -12.87 -10.50 27.57
C GLU A 79 -13.45 -11.91 27.74
N ILE A 80 -12.58 -12.88 28.01
CA ILE A 80 -12.96 -14.10 28.72
C ILE A 80 -12.28 -14.05 30.09
N VAL A 81 -13.11 -13.66 31.07
CA VAL A 81 -13.20 -14.05 32.49
C VAL A 81 -11.92 -14.47 33.22
#